data_AF-A0A4Y8AUJ9-F1
#
_entry.id   AF-A0A4Y8AUJ9-F1
#
_cell.length_a   1.000
_cell.length_b   1.000
_cell.length_c   1.000
_cell.angle_alpha   90.00
_cell.angle_beta   90.00
_cell.angle_gamma   90.00
#
_symmetry.space_group_name_H-M   'P 1'
#
loop_
_entity.id
_entity.type
_entity.pdbx_description
1 polymer ?
#
loop_
_entity_poly.entity_id
_entity_poly.type
_entity_poly.pdbx_seq_one_letter_code
_entity_poly.pdbx_strand_id
1 'polypeptide(L)'
;MKTNLYLKTVLTVIAVCLTILTIKSLDLIPKAYAKTPNNLINKEYALVPINSDGSINVKITNTSEIDVNITSIDTSDELDVNIDEIGGGYVSHGGPIIVKMN
;
A
#
# COMPACT_ATOMS: atom_id res chain seq x y z
N MET A 1 58.68 26.56 -37.35
CA MET A 1 57.78 26.95 -36.24
C MET A 1 56.29 26.68 -36.47
N LYS A 2 55.76 26.59 -37.72
CA LYS A 2 54.31 26.43 -38.00
C LYS A 2 53.67 25.11 -37.53
N THR A 3 54.44 24.02 -37.46
CA THR A 3 54.01 22.70 -36.99
C THR A 3 53.57 22.69 -35.53
N ASN A 4 54.17 23.54 -34.69
CA ASN A 4 53.85 23.64 -33.26
C ASN A 4 52.47 24.29 -33.02
N LEU A 5 52.05 25.20 -33.90
CA LEU A 5 50.73 25.83 -33.82
C LEU A 5 49.64 24.84 -34.25
N TYR A 6 49.85 24.11 -35.35
CA TYR A 6 48.91 23.10 -35.85
C TYR A 6 48.65 22.00 -34.82
N LEU A 7 49.73 21.43 -34.25
CA LEU A 7 49.63 20.39 -33.23
C LEU A 7 48.87 20.89 -31.99
N LYS A 8 49.16 22.11 -31.52
CA LYS A 8 48.46 22.71 -30.37
C LYS A 8 46.98 22.92 -30.66
N THR A 9 46.62 23.45 -31.81
CA THR A 9 45.21 23.68 -32.17
C THR A 9 44.45 22.35 -32.23
N VAL A 10 44.99 21.34 -32.92
CA VAL A 10 44.36 20.02 -33.02
C VAL A 10 44.23 19.36 -31.63
N LEU A 11 45.28 19.42 -30.80
CA LEU A 11 45.25 18.87 -29.46
C LEU A 11 44.20 19.55 -28.57
N THR A 12 44.04 20.87 -28.73
CA THR A 12 43.02 21.64 -27.99
C THR A 12 41.61 21.23 -28.41
N VAL A 13 41.36 21.04 -29.70
CA VAL A 13 40.06 20.59 -30.23
C VAL A 13 39.73 19.18 -29.72
N ILE A 14 40.70 18.26 -29.75
CA ILE A 14 40.53 16.89 -29.24
C ILE A 14 40.22 16.90 -27.74
N ALA A 15 40.94 17.73 -26.96
CA ALA A 15 40.70 17.88 -25.53
C ALA A 15 39.28 18.38 -25.24
N VAL A 16 38.80 19.40 -25.97
CA VAL A 16 37.44 19.93 -25.81
C VAL A 16 36.37 18.89 -26.18
N CYS A 17 36.57 18.12 -27.25
CA CYS A 17 35.64 17.03 -27.58
C CYS A 17 35.58 15.96 -26.47
N LEU A 18 36.74 15.59 -25.91
CA LEU A 18 36.84 14.60 -24.84
C LEU A 18 36.20 15.10 -23.53
N THR A 19 36.33 16.39 -23.19
CA THR A 19 35.68 16.95 -21.99
C THR A 19 34.15 16.95 -22.10
N ILE A 20 33.60 17.25 -23.27
CA ILE A 20 32.15 17.20 -23.50
C ILE A 20 31.63 15.76 -23.42
N LEU A 21 32.35 14.80 -23.99
CA LEU A 21 32.02 13.38 -23.92
C LEU A 21 32.03 12.86 -22.49
N THR A 22 33.05 13.23 -21.69
CA THR A 22 33.14 12.80 -20.29
C THR A 22 32.04 13.40 -19.42
N ILE A 23 31.65 14.66 -19.63
CA ILE A 23 30.51 15.27 -18.92
C ILE A 23 29.19 14.54 -19.23
N LYS A 24 28.99 14.07 -20.47
CA LYS A 24 27.79 13.28 -20.85
C LYS A 24 27.78 11.87 -20.26
N SER A 25 28.96 11.26 -20.11
CA SER A 25 29.12 9.91 -19.56
C SER A 25 29.09 9.87 -18.03
N LEU A 26 29.35 11.00 -17.39
CA LEU A 26 29.11 11.16 -15.98
C LEU A 26 27.60 11.29 -15.78
N ASP A 27 26.96 10.25 -15.22
CA ASP A 27 25.60 10.31 -14.67
C ASP A 27 25.61 11.24 -13.43
N LEU A 28 25.90 12.55 -13.63
CA LEU A 28 25.92 13.60 -12.60
C LEU A 28 24.55 13.73 -11.91
N ILE A 29 23.50 13.35 -12.63
CA ILE A 29 22.14 13.25 -12.11
C ILE A 29 21.87 11.76 -11.89
N PRO A 30 21.86 11.26 -10.65
CA PRO A 30 21.56 9.87 -10.37
C PRO A 30 20.16 9.54 -10.89
N LYS A 31 20.06 8.54 -11.76
CA LYS A 31 18.77 8.02 -12.20
C LYS A 31 18.14 7.26 -11.04
N ALA A 32 16.99 7.71 -10.57
CA ALA A 32 16.21 7.00 -9.56
C ALA A 32 15.56 5.77 -10.21
N TYR A 33 16.15 4.60 -10.03
CA TYR A 33 15.52 3.34 -10.40
C TYR A 33 14.51 2.97 -9.31
N ALA A 34 13.22 3.07 -9.63
CA ALA A 34 12.16 2.58 -8.76
C ALA A 34 12.26 1.04 -8.67
N LYS A 35 12.93 0.56 -7.63
CA LYS A 35 12.88 -0.85 -7.26
C LYS A 35 11.63 -1.06 -6.42
N THR A 36 10.58 -1.63 -7.01
CA THR A 36 9.47 -2.17 -6.22
C THR A 36 10.07 -3.20 -5.25
N PRO A 37 9.98 -3.01 -3.94
CA PRO A 37 10.48 -3.98 -3.00
C PRO A 37 9.61 -5.24 -3.14
N ASN A 38 10.16 -6.30 -3.75
CA ASN A 38 9.55 -7.63 -3.83
C ASN A 38 9.51 -8.35 -2.47
N ASN A 39 9.43 -7.61 -1.36
CA ASN A 39 9.22 -8.16 -0.03
C ASN A 39 8.29 -7.22 0.74
N LEU A 40 7.01 -7.32 0.41
CA LEU A 40 5.89 -6.89 1.25
C LEU A 40 5.71 -7.91 2.38
N ILE A 41 6.75 -8.12 3.19
CA ILE A 41 6.60 -8.90 4.41
C ILE A 41 5.99 -7.94 5.44
N ASN A 42 4.72 -8.20 5.75
CA ASN A 42 3.91 -7.59 6.80
C ASN A 42 3.34 -6.18 6.51
N LYS A 43 2.45 -6.07 5.52
CA LYS A 43 1.45 -5.01 5.52
C LYS A 43 0.17 -5.55 6.17
N GLU A 44 -0.21 -4.96 7.30
CA GLU A 44 -1.49 -5.21 8.01
C GLU A 44 -2.72 -4.73 7.23
N TYR A 45 -2.52 -4.14 6.05
CA TYR A 45 -3.60 -3.68 5.19
C TYR A 45 -3.46 -4.26 3.78
N ALA A 46 -4.59 -4.68 3.23
CA ALA A 46 -4.73 -5.02 1.82
C ALA A 46 -5.41 -3.86 1.08
N LEU A 47 -4.99 -3.62 -0.16
CA LEU A 47 -5.76 -2.75 -1.05
C LEU A 47 -6.98 -3.53 -1.51
N VAL A 48 -8.16 -3.06 -1.13
CA VAL A 48 -9.45 -3.64 -1.53
C VAL A 48 -10.19 -2.68 -2.45
N PRO A 49 -10.70 -3.16 -3.60
CA PRO A 49 -11.58 -2.35 -4.44
C PRO A 49 -12.83 -1.94 -3.65
N ILE A 50 -13.23 -0.68 -3.81
CA ILE A 50 -14.46 -0.15 -3.22
C ILE A 50 -15.53 0.00 -4.31
N ASN A 51 -16.79 -0.17 -3.91
CA ASN A 51 -17.94 0.10 -4.77
C ASN A 51 -18.14 1.62 -4.95
N SER A 52 -18.96 2.04 -5.91
CA SER A 52 -19.22 3.48 -6.18
C SER A 52 -19.88 4.22 -5.02
N ASP A 53 -20.57 3.49 -4.13
CA ASP A 53 -21.20 4.00 -2.91
C ASP A 53 -20.27 3.98 -1.68
N GLY A 54 -19.02 3.53 -1.84
CA GLY A 54 -18.02 3.43 -0.77
C GLY A 54 -18.09 2.14 0.04
N SER A 55 -19.01 1.22 -0.26
CA SER A 55 -19.09 -0.09 0.41
C SER A 55 -18.03 -1.07 -0.10
N ILE A 56 -17.79 -2.14 0.67
CA ILE A 56 -16.88 -3.23 0.31
C ILE A 56 -17.64 -4.55 0.44
N ASN A 57 -17.71 -5.31 -0.64
CA ASN A 57 -18.28 -6.65 -0.62
C ASN A 57 -17.19 -7.67 -0.31
N VAL A 58 -17.26 -8.29 0.87
CA VAL A 58 -16.28 -9.29 1.32
C VAL A 58 -16.95 -10.66 1.41
N LYS A 59 -16.33 -11.66 0.81
CA LYS A 59 -16.65 -13.07 1.09
C LYS A 59 -15.49 -13.66 1.88
N ILE A 60 -15.73 -14.02 3.13
CA ILE A 60 -14.71 -14.65 3.95
C ILE A 60 -14.89 -16.16 3.87
N THR A 61 -13.89 -16.85 3.32
CA THR A 61 -13.88 -18.31 3.17
C THR A 61 -12.98 -19.00 4.18
N ASN A 62 -12.65 -18.33 5.29
CA ASN A 62 -11.73 -18.87 6.29
C ASN A 62 -12.42 -19.96 7.14
N THR A 63 -11.64 -20.96 7.58
CA THR A 63 -12.10 -22.05 8.44
C THR A 63 -11.93 -21.73 9.93
N SER A 64 -11.29 -20.62 10.28
CA SER A 64 -11.09 -20.16 11.65
C SER A 64 -12.01 -19.00 12.02
N GLU A 65 -12.23 -18.83 13.33
CA GLU A 65 -12.97 -17.73 13.94
C GLU A 65 -12.40 -16.35 13.55
N ILE A 66 -13.28 -15.35 13.50
CA ILE A 66 -12.96 -13.98 13.08
C ILE A 66 -13.54 -13.02 14.10
N ASP A 67 -12.68 -12.17 14.65
CA ASP A 67 -13.08 -11.07 15.52
C ASP A 67 -13.51 -9.87 14.67
N VAL A 68 -14.74 -9.39 14.88
CA VAL A 68 -15.32 -8.26 14.15
C VAL A 68 -16.00 -7.29 15.13
N ASN A 69 -15.78 -6.00 14.92
CA ASN A 69 -16.55 -4.96 15.59
C ASN A 69 -17.65 -4.46 14.65
N ILE A 70 -18.90 -4.63 15.08
CA ILE A 70 -20.08 -4.27 14.29
C ILE A 70 -20.77 -3.07 14.93
N THR A 71 -20.94 -2.00 14.16
CA THR A 71 -21.62 -0.78 14.62
C THR A 71 -23.11 -0.78 14.31
N SER A 72 -23.53 -1.44 13.22
CA SER A 72 -24.93 -1.54 12.80
C SER A 72 -25.14 -2.79 11.97
N ILE A 73 -26.34 -3.37 12.08
CA ILE A 73 -26.81 -4.50 11.27
C ILE A 73 -28.20 -4.16 10.76
N ASP A 74 -28.43 -4.35 9.48
CA ASP A 74 -29.73 -4.19 8.82
C ASP A 74 -30.04 -5.47 8.04
N THR A 75 -31.12 -6.14 8.40
CA THR A 75 -31.57 -7.40 7.79
C THR A 75 -33.03 -7.29 7.39
N SER A 76 -33.40 -7.92 6.28
CA SER A 76 -34.79 -7.97 5.82
C SER A 76 -35.70 -8.85 6.68
N ASP A 77 -35.08 -9.81 7.37
CA ASP A 77 -35.68 -10.89 8.14
C ASP A 77 -35.01 -11.01 9.52
N GLU A 78 -35.51 -11.94 10.32
CA GLU A 78 -35.00 -12.19 11.67
C GLU A 78 -33.55 -12.73 11.62
N LEU A 79 -32.65 -12.07 12.37
CA LEU A 79 -31.26 -12.50 12.52
C LEU A 79 -31.11 -13.34 13.78
N ASP A 80 -30.81 -14.63 13.62
CA ASP A 80 -30.50 -15.52 14.73
C ASP A 80 -29.06 -15.28 15.23
N VAL A 81 -28.92 -15.06 16.54
CA VAL A 81 -27.64 -14.72 17.20
C VAL A 81 -27.46 -15.51 18.48
N ASN A 82 -26.27 -16.07 18.67
CA ASN A 82 -25.85 -16.67 19.94
C ASN A 82 -25.00 -15.64 20.69
N ILE A 83 -25.41 -15.30 21.92
CA ILE A 83 -24.77 -14.27 22.73
C ILE A 83 -24.31 -14.92 24.04
N ASP A 84 -23.02 -14.80 24.35
CA ASP A 84 -22.45 -15.33 25.59
C ASP A 84 -22.61 -14.35 26.77
N GLU A 85 -22.51 -13.04 26.52
CA GLU A 85 -22.48 -12.00 27.55
C GLU A 85 -23.15 -10.70 27.07
N ILE A 86 -23.91 -10.06 27.97
CA ILE A 86 -24.52 -8.74 27.73
C ILE A 86 -24.24 -7.84 28.94
N GLY A 87 -23.55 -6.72 28.71
CA GLY A 87 -23.34 -5.69 29.74
C GLY A 87 -22.64 -6.19 31.01
N GLY A 88 -21.72 -7.15 30.92
CA GLY A 88 -20.99 -7.71 32.07
C GLY A 88 -21.61 -8.97 32.67
N GLY A 89 -22.77 -9.44 32.17
CA GLY A 89 -23.48 -10.61 32.68
C GLY A 89 -23.60 -11.72 31.65
N TYR A 90 -23.23 -12.95 32.03
CA TYR A 90 -23.37 -14.13 31.19
C TYR A 90 -24.85 -14.46 30.91
N VAL A 91 -25.14 -14.86 29.68
CA VAL A 91 -26.47 -15.35 29.29
C VAL A 91 -26.52 -16.85 29.54
N SER A 92 -27.20 -17.25 30.62
CA SER A 92 -27.25 -18.66 31.06
C SER A 92 -28.45 -19.45 30.53
N HIS A 93 -29.43 -18.80 29.90
CA HIS A 93 -30.66 -19.42 29.40
C HIS A 93 -31.40 -18.49 28.42
N GLY A 94 -32.07 -19.08 27.42
CA GLY A 94 -32.78 -18.39 26.33
C GLY A 94 -34.11 -17.73 26.72
N GLY A 95 -34.14 -17.00 27.85
CA GLY A 95 -35.27 -16.18 28.25
C GLY A 95 -35.26 -14.79 27.59
N PRO A 96 -36.34 -14.01 27.73
CA PRO A 96 -36.39 -12.65 27.21
C PRO A 96 -35.27 -11.76 27.77
N ILE A 97 -34.57 -11.03 26.90
CA ILE A 97 -33.56 -10.05 27.30
C ILE A 97 -34.25 -8.72 27.61
N ILE A 98 -34.00 -8.18 28.80
CA ILE A 98 -34.56 -6.89 29.20
C ILE A 98 -33.76 -5.77 28.54
N VAL A 99 -34.40 -5.00 27.66
CA VAL A 99 -33.78 -3.87 26.96
C VAL A 99 -34.29 -2.55 27.55
N LYS A 100 -33.39 -1.58 27.75
CA LYS A 100 -33.76 -0.19 28.10
C LYS A 100 -33.94 0.61 26.81
N MET A 101 -35.12 1.18 26.62
CA MET A 101 -35.39 2.16 25.57
C MET A 101 -35.00 3.53 26.12
N ASN A 102 -34.11 4.25 25.41
CA ASN A 102 -33.79 5.65 25.67
C ASN A 102 -34.59 6.56 24.73
#